data_AF-A0A379Z427-F1
#
_entry.id   AF-A0A379Z427-F1
#
_cell.length_a   1.000
_cell.length_b   1.000
_cell.length_c   1.000
_cell.angle_alpha   90.00
_cell.angle_beta   90.00
_cell.angle_gamma   90.00
#
_symmetry.space_group_name_H-M   'P 1'
#
loop_
_entity.id
_entity.type
_entity.pdbx_description
1 polymer ?
#
loop_
_entity_poly.entity_id
_entity_poly.type
_entity_poly.pdbx_seq_one_letter_code
_entity_poly.pdbx_strand_id
1 'polypeptide(L)' 'MFQRWRDAQNNRELLKIEYVYQSTEQLRKATPLTLQTPPQRVTLALKGCPIDKDGFCAWSDFEKTMKGIL' A
#
# COMPACT_ATOMS: atom_id res chain seq x y z
N MET A 1 -3.16 -1.07 -4.87
CA MET A 1 -2.51 0.18 -5.33
C MET A 1 -1.07 0.18 -4.85
N PHE A 2 -0.11 0.35 -5.76
CA PHE A 2 1.31 0.50 -5.44
C PHE A 2 1.66 1.99 -5.30
N GLN A 3 2.44 2.35 -4.29
CA GLN A 3 2.84 3.72 -4.01
C GLN A 3 4.34 3.78 -3.76
N ARG A 4 5.07 4.58 -4.54
CA ARG A 4 6.47 4.89 -4.28
C ARG A 4 6.57 6.19 -3.51
N TRP A 5 7.24 6.15 -2.36
CA TRP A 5 7.40 7.26 -1.43
C TRP A 5 8.88 7.59 -1.28
N ARG A 6 9.18 8.88 -1.03
CA ARG A 6 10.51 9.33 -0.66
C ARG A 6 10.47 9.87 0.75
N ASP A 7 11.20 9.24 1.65
CA ASP A 7 11.46 9.76 2.99
C ASP A 7 12.61 10.76 2.91
N ALA A 8 12.27 12.04 3.00
CA ALA A 8 13.24 13.14 2.88
C ALA A 8 14.19 13.21 4.08
N GLN A 9 13.78 12.76 5.27
CA GLN A 9 14.60 12.86 6.48
C GLN A 9 15.78 11.90 6.43
N ASN A 10 15.53 10.67 5.94
CA ASN A 10 16.54 9.62 5.86
C ASN A 10 17.05 9.38 4.42
N ASN A 11 16.59 10.20 3.47
CA ASN A 11 16.88 10.09 2.04
C ASN A 11 16.73 8.66 1.47
N ARG A 12 15.63 7.99 1.80
CA ARG A 12 15.33 6.61 1.37
C ARG A 12 14.06 6.54 0.54
N GLU A 13 14.03 5.55 -0.35
CA GLU A 13 12.84 5.25 -1.15
C GLU A 13 12.09 4.06 -0.57
N LEU A 14 10.77 4.20 -0.53
CA LEU A 14 9.87 3.30 0.16
C LEU A 14 8.74 2.88 -0.78
N LEU A 15 8.25 1.68 -0.58
CA LEU A 15 7.05 1.14 -1.21
C LEU A 15 5.96 0.97 -0.16
N LYS A 16 4.74 1.39 -0.48
CA LYS A 16 3.53 0.99 0.24
C LYS A 16 2.53 0.39 -0.72
N ILE A 17 1.92 -0.73 -0.33
CA ILE A 17 0.89 -1.40 -1.12
C ILE A 17 -0.38 -1.44 -0.29
N GLU A 18 -1.47 -0.93 -0.86
CA GLU A 18 -2.78 -0.96 -0.22
C GLU A 18 -3.84 -1.58 -1.11
N TYR A 19 -4.65 -2.47 -0.54
CA TYR A 19 -5.91 -2.89 -1.14
C TYR A 19 -7.00 -1.92 -0.70
N VAL A 20 -7.51 -1.15 -1.66
CA VAL A 20 -8.54 -0.12 -1.45
C VAL A 20 -9.82 -0.61 -2.09
N TYR A 21 -10.89 -0.76 -1.32
CA TYR A 21 -12.14 -1.37 -1.78
C TYR A 21 -13.36 -0.84 -1.01
N GLN A 22 -14.55 -1.01 -1.57
CA GLN A 22 -15.81 -0.69 -0.87
C GLN A 22 -16.26 -1.89 -0.03
N SER A 23 -16.78 -1.63 1.17
CA SER A 23 -17.47 -2.68 1.93
C SER A 23 -18.74 -3.14 1.21
N THR A 24 -19.25 -4.32 1.57
CA THR A 24 -20.52 -4.83 1.02
C THR A 24 -21.69 -3.87 1.29
N GLU A 25 -21.68 -3.17 2.41
CA GLU A 25 -22.66 -2.15 2.74
C GLU A 25 -22.51 -0.89 1.86
N GLN A 26 -21.29 -0.39 1.66
CA GLN A 26 -21.02 0.75 0.78
C GLN A 26 -21.46 0.46 -0.66
N LEU A 27 -21.21 -0.76 -1.14
CA LEU A 27 -21.67 -1.24 -2.44
C LEU A 27 -23.20 -1.29 -2.50
N ARG A 28 -23.84 -1.95 -1.51
CA ARG A 28 -25.30 -2.11 -1.48
C ARG A 28 -26.05 -0.79 -1.43
N LYS A 29 -25.50 0.20 -0.70
CA LYS A 29 -26.12 1.52 -0.52
C LYS A 29 -25.66 2.57 -1.54
N ALA A 30 -24.77 2.21 -2.48
CA ALA A 30 -24.13 3.15 -3.39
C ALA A 30 -23.58 4.39 -2.66
N THR A 31 -22.93 4.17 -1.51
CA THR A 31 -22.49 5.26 -0.63
C THR A 31 -21.45 6.14 -1.33
N PRO A 32 -21.64 7.47 -1.40
CA PRO A 32 -20.62 8.39 -1.91
C PRO A 32 -19.34 8.30 -1.09
N LEU A 33 -18.21 8.11 -1.75
CA LEU A 33 -16.91 7.98 -1.11
C LEU A 33 -16.19 9.32 -1.09
N THR A 34 -15.75 9.75 0.10
CA THR A 34 -15.01 10.99 0.33
C THR A 34 -13.89 10.72 1.35
N LEU A 35 -13.11 11.73 1.73
CA LEU A 35 -12.13 11.57 2.82
C LEU A 35 -12.82 11.38 4.19
N GLN A 36 -14.02 11.93 4.38
CA GLN A 36 -14.83 11.76 5.59
C GLN A 36 -15.54 10.39 5.60
N THR A 37 -15.87 9.86 4.42
CA THR A 37 -16.49 8.54 4.24
C THR A 37 -15.63 7.69 3.30
N PRO A 38 -14.44 7.24 3.74
CA PRO A 38 -13.48 6.60 2.85
C PRO A 38 -13.89 5.17 2.50
N PRO A 39 -13.36 4.63 1.39
CA PRO A 39 -13.36 3.19 1.17
C PRO A 39 -12.54 2.47 2.25
N GLN A 40 -12.77 1.16 2.36
CA GLN A 40 -11.94 0.27 3.16
C GLN A 40 -10.51 0.22 2.60
N ARG A 41 -9.53 0.10 3.49
CA ARG A 41 -8.10 0.04 3.15
C ARG A 41 -7.42 -1.03 3.98
N VAL A 42 -6.60 -1.85 3.34
CA VAL A 42 -5.75 -2.84 4.00
C VAL A 42 -4.35 -2.72 3.43
N THR A 43 -3.35 -2.58 4.31
CA THR A 43 -1.94 -2.59 3.89
C THR A 43 -1.52 -4.03 3.60
N LEU A 44 -0.93 -4.26 2.43
CA LEU A 44 -0.42 -5.56 2.02
C LEU A 44 1.10 -5.63 2.22
N ALA A 45 1.61 -6.83 2.49
CA ALA A 45 3.04 -7.12 2.56
C ALA A 45 3.41 -8.17 1.52
N LEU A 46 4.50 -7.93 0.77
CA LEU A 46 5.03 -8.93 -0.15
C LEU A 46 6.02 -9.83 0.58
N LYS A 47 5.97 -11.13 0.28
CA LYS A 47 7.03 -12.05 0.72
C LYS A 47 8.35 -11.62 0.05
N GLY A 48 9.38 -11.34 0.85
CA GLY A 48 10.66 -10.77 0.37
C GLY A 48 10.76 -9.25 0.50
N CYS A 49 9.70 -8.57 0.93
CA CYS A 49 9.66 -7.13 1.16
C CYS A 49 9.03 -6.84 2.54
N PRO A 50 9.79 -6.97 3.64
CA PRO A 50 9.24 -6.76 4.98
C PRO A 50 8.76 -5.31 5.14
N ILE A 51 7.57 -5.15 5.74
CA ILE A 51 7.01 -3.83 6.02
C ILE A 51 7.34 -3.38 7.45
N ASP A 52 7.54 -2.08 7.64
CA ASP A 52 7.69 -1.46 8.96
C ASP A 52 6.33 -1.21 9.64
N LYS A 53 6.37 -0.60 10.83
CA LYS A 53 5.17 -0.27 11.62
C LYS A 53 4.18 0.66 10.90
N ASP A 54 4.65 1.42 9.91
CA ASP A 54 3.85 2.37 9.14
C ASP A 54 3.40 1.76 7.79
N GLY A 55 3.77 0.50 7.53
CA GLY A 55 3.38 -0.27 6.36
C GLY A 55 4.27 -0.05 5.14
N PHE A 56 5.48 0.46 5.31
CA PHE A 56 6.42 0.69 4.21
C PHE A 56 7.46 -0.42 4.13
N CYS A 57 7.77 -0.85 2.90
CA CYS A 57 8.93 -1.67 2.58
C CYS A 57 10.02 -0.82 1.90
N ALA A 58 11.29 -1.20 2.03
CA ALA A 58 12.37 -0.57 1.26
C ALA A 58 12.19 -0.82 -0.25
N TRP A 59 12.38 0.22 -1.07
CA TRP A 59 12.26 0.10 -2.52
C TRP A 59 13.26 -0.93 -3.12
N SER A 60 14.47 -1.02 -2.55
CA SER A 60 15.49 -2.00 -2.95
C SER A 60 15.04 -3.45 -2.77
N ASP A 61 14.32 -3.74 -1.68
CA ASP A 61 13.82 -5.08 -1.40
C ASP A 61 12.68 -5.46 -2.35
N PHE A 62 11.84 -4.48 -2.71
CA PHE A 62 10.83 -4.64 -3.75
C PHE A 62 11.47 -4.96 -5.11
N GLU A 63 12.44 -4.17 -5.55
CA GLU A 63 13.13 -4.40 -6.83
C GLU A 63 13.77 -5.78 -6.88
N LYS A 64 14.41 -6.21 -5.79
CA LYS A 64 14.99 -7.56 -5.67
C LYS A 64 13.92 -8.64 -5.76
N THR A 65 12.80 -8.45 -5.06
CA THR A 65 11.66 -9.38 -5.07
C THR A 65 11.09 -9.53 -6.48
N MET A 66 10.89 -8.42 -7.20
CA MET A 66 10.31 -8.44 -8.55
C MET A 66 11.26 -9.05 -9.58
N LYS A 67 12.57 -8.78 -9.50
CA LYS A 67 13.58 -9.39 -10.37
C LYS A 67 13.70 -10.91 -10.18
N GLY A 68 13.34 -11.43 -9.01
CA GLY A 68 13.34 -12.88 -8.77
C GLY A 68 12.09 -13.61 -9.27
N ILE A 69 11.06 -12.88 -9.71
CA ILE A 69 9.79 -13.42 -10.21
C ILE A 69 9.73 -13.39 -11.75
N LEU A 70 10.46 -12.46 -12.38
CA LEU A 70 10.62 -12.33 -13.83
C LEU A 70 11.77 -13.21 -14.35
#